data_AF-E1A2Y1-F1
#
_entry.id   AF-E1A2Y1-F1
#
_cell.length_a   1.000
_cell.length_b   1.000
_cell.length_c   1.000
_cell.angle_alpha   90.00
_cell.angle_beta   90.00
_cell.angle_gamma   90.00
#
_symmetry.space_group_name_H-M   'P 1'
#
loop_
_entity.id
_entity.type
_entity.pdbx_description
1 polymer ?
#
loop_
_entity_poly.entity_id
_entity_poly.type
_entity_poly.pdbx_seq_one_letter_code
_entity_poly.pdbx_strand_id
1 'polypeptide(L)'
;LVSAIPNIGNILVKWIWGGFAVENPTLNRFFTFHFILPLMMTIMVITHLIFLHETGSSNPIGTKNNIDKIPFHPYFTTKDILGMILTLTILSMVINLTPYMTSDPDNFTPANPMVTPVHIQPEWYFLFAYAILRSIPNKLGGVIAL
;
A
#
# COMPACT_ATOMS: atom_id res chain seq x y z
N LEU A 1 0.90 -16.58 -4.87
CA LEU A 1 -0.57 -16.38 -4.84
C LEU A 1 -1.21 -16.57 -6.21
N VAL A 2 -0.77 -15.82 -7.23
CA VAL A 2 -1.27 -15.89 -8.62
C VAL A 2 -1.31 -17.31 -9.22
N SER A 3 -0.39 -18.21 -8.83
CA SER A 3 -0.43 -19.63 -9.26
C SER A 3 -1.67 -20.40 -8.79
N ALA A 4 -2.50 -19.84 -7.91
CA ALA A 4 -3.78 -20.43 -7.53
C ALA A 4 -4.85 -20.33 -8.63
N ILE A 5 -4.69 -19.41 -9.60
CA ILE A 5 -5.65 -19.23 -10.69
C ILE A 5 -5.67 -20.49 -11.58
N PRO A 6 -6.83 -21.14 -11.78
CA PRO A 6 -6.93 -22.32 -12.62
C PRO A 6 -6.44 -22.08 -14.05
N ASN A 7 -5.81 -23.10 -14.65
CA ASN A 7 -5.31 -23.14 -16.03
C ASN A 7 -4.15 -22.19 -16.36
N ILE A 8 -4.25 -20.91 -16.00
CA ILE A 8 -3.30 -19.86 -16.43
C ILE A 8 -2.33 -19.41 -15.35
N GLY A 9 -2.56 -19.75 -14.08
CA GLY A 9 -1.81 -19.19 -12.94
C GLY A 9 -0.29 -19.41 -13.02
N ASN A 10 0.14 -20.61 -13.41
CA ASN A 10 1.58 -20.92 -13.54
C ASN A 10 2.26 -20.14 -14.68
N ILE A 11 1.55 -19.92 -15.78
CA ILE A 11 2.05 -19.13 -16.92
C ILE A 11 2.18 -17.67 -16.48
N LEU A 12 1.16 -17.13 -15.80
CA LEU A 12 1.18 -15.76 -15.28
C LEU A 12 2.33 -15.54 -14.30
N VAL A 13 2.57 -16.46 -13.36
CA VAL A 13 3.69 -16.34 -12.40
C VAL A 13 5.03 -16.26 -13.12
N LYS A 14 5.31 -17.17 -14.07
CA LYS A 14 6.56 -17.14 -14.85
C LYS A 14 6.69 -15.88 -15.70
N TRP A 15 5.57 -15.42 -16.27
CA TRP A 15 5.54 -14.16 -17.02
C TRP A 15 5.85 -12.96 -16.13
N ILE A 16 5.26 -12.88 -14.93
CA ILE A 16 5.53 -11.83 -13.93
C ILE A 16 7.00 -11.86 -13.52
N TRP A 17 7.58 -13.03 -13.25
CA TRP A 17 8.99 -13.14 -12.88
C TRP A 17 9.94 -12.85 -14.03
N GLY A 18 9.54 -13.16 -15.27
CA GLY A 18 10.43 -13.13 -16.43
C GLY A 18 11.41 -14.29 -16.46
N GLY A 19 11.06 -15.40 -15.82
CA GLY A 19 11.92 -16.55 -15.60
C GLY A 19 11.20 -17.64 -14.80
N PHE A 20 11.96 -18.60 -14.28
CA PHE A 20 11.42 -19.71 -13.48
C PHE A 20 11.36 -19.41 -11.98
N ALA A 21 12.08 -18.39 -11.53
CA ALA A 21 12.13 -17.92 -10.15
C ALA A 21 12.25 -16.38 -10.12
N VAL A 22 12.18 -15.81 -8.91
CA VAL A 22 12.44 -14.38 -8.70
C VAL A 22 13.94 -14.13 -8.83
N GLU A 23 14.34 -13.39 -9.87
CA GLU A 23 15.74 -13.12 -10.20
C GLU A 23 15.91 -11.68 -10.75
N ASN A 24 17.06 -11.37 -11.35
CA ASN A 24 17.37 -10.06 -11.92
C ASN A 24 16.30 -9.52 -12.89
N PRO A 25 15.68 -10.33 -13.78
CA PRO A 25 14.57 -9.83 -14.61
C PRO A 25 13.36 -9.34 -13.79
N THR A 26 13.09 -9.97 -12.63
CA THR A 26 12.01 -9.58 -11.72
C THR A 26 12.35 -8.30 -10.96
N LEU A 27 13.59 -8.16 -10.49
CA LEU A 27 14.03 -6.97 -9.76
C LEU A 27 13.97 -5.72 -10.66
N ASN A 28 14.51 -5.80 -11.87
CA ASN A 28 14.55 -4.65 -12.78
C ASN A 28 13.15 -4.17 -13.17
N ARG A 29 12.22 -5.08 -13.49
CA ARG A 29 10.84 -4.70 -13.80
C ARG A 29 10.10 -4.17 -12.58
N PHE A 30 10.32 -4.73 -11.39
CA PHE A 30 9.67 -4.25 -10.17
C PHE A 30 10.14 -2.85 -9.83
N PHE A 31 11.42 -2.53 -10.05
CA PHE A 31 11.90 -1.15 -9.96
C PHE A 31 11.18 -0.23 -10.96
N THR A 32 11.06 -0.64 -12.23
CA THR A 32 10.32 0.15 -13.23
C THR A 32 8.85 0.36 -12.86
N PHE A 33 8.16 -0.70 -12.38
CA PHE A 33 6.78 -0.60 -11.92
C PHE A 33 6.65 0.29 -10.68
N HIS A 34 7.54 0.12 -9.71
CA HIS A 34 7.58 0.95 -8.50
C HIS A 34 7.80 2.43 -8.84
N PHE A 35 8.55 2.74 -9.89
CA PHE A 35 8.75 4.11 -10.35
C PHE A 35 7.49 4.70 -11.03
N ILE A 36 6.84 3.95 -11.92
CA ILE A 36 5.72 4.48 -12.72
C ILE A 36 4.39 4.49 -11.94
N LEU A 37 4.16 3.54 -11.04
CA LEU A 37 2.88 3.40 -10.33
C LEU A 37 2.53 4.62 -9.48
N PRO A 38 3.44 5.25 -8.71
CA PRO A 38 3.15 6.49 -7.99
C PRO A 38 2.69 7.63 -8.92
N LEU A 39 3.23 7.71 -10.14
CA LEU A 39 2.79 8.70 -11.15
C LEU A 39 1.40 8.37 -11.70
N MET A 40 1.05 7.10 -11.86
CA MET A 40 -0.34 6.74 -12.20
C MET A 40 -1.30 7.04 -11.04
N MET A 41 -0.86 6.88 -9.79
CA MET A 41 -1.66 7.22 -8.62
C MET A 41 -1.97 8.71 -8.53
N THR A 42 -1.08 9.62 -8.96
CA THR A 42 -1.40 11.06 -8.98
C THR A 42 -2.57 11.37 -9.93
N ILE A 43 -2.64 10.70 -11.08
CA ILE A 43 -3.77 10.81 -12.00
C ILE A 43 -5.06 10.33 -11.32
N MET A 44 -5.01 9.19 -10.63
CA MET A 44 -6.17 8.68 -9.89
C MET A 44 -6.60 9.65 -8.78
N VAL A 45 -5.66 10.26 -8.05
CA VAL A 45 -5.96 11.28 -7.02
C VAL A 45 -6.65 12.50 -7.62
N ILE A 46 -6.20 13.00 -8.78
CA ILE A 46 -6.87 14.12 -9.47
C ILE A 46 -8.29 13.73 -9.87
N THR A 47 -8.48 12.56 -10.47
CA THR A 47 -9.82 12.09 -10.85
C THR A 47 -10.75 11.92 -9.64
N HIS A 48 -10.21 11.42 -8.53
CA HIS A 48 -10.93 11.32 -7.26
C HIS A 48 -11.37 12.69 -6.74
N LEU A 49 -10.48 13.69 -6.78
CA LEU A 49 -10.80 15.05 -6.35
C LEU A 49 -11.84 15.74 -7.24
N ILE A 50 -11.82 15.48 -8.56
CA ILE A 50 -12.86 15.99 -9.48
C ILE A 50 -14.24 15.47 -9.06
N PHE A 51 -14.38 14.16 -8.83
CA PHE A 51 -15.65 13.59 -8.37
C PHE A 51 -16.06 14.06 -6.98
N LEU A 52 -15.09 14.27 -6.08
CA LEU A 52 -15.36 14.87 -4.78
C LEU A 52 -15.90 16.31 -4.94
N HIS A 53 -15.40 17.08 -5.89
CA HIS A 53 -15.84 18.47 -6.10
C HIS A 53 -17.24 18.58 -6.70
N GLU A 54 -17.71 17.58 -7.46
CA GLU A 54 -19.09 17.52 -7.96
C GLU A 54 -20.13 17.43 -6.83
N THR A 55 -19.80 16.72 -5.74
CA THR A 55 -20.74 16.48 -4.62
C THR A 55 -20.43 17.30 -3.37
N GLY A 56 -19.16 17.69 -3.19
CA GLY A 56 -18.61 18.26 -1.96
C GLY A 56 -18.38 17.20 -0.87
N SER A 57 -17.57 17.54 0.14
CA SER A 57 -17.29 16.66 1.28
C SER A 57 -18.54 16.39 2.13
N SER A 58 -18.67 15.18 2.69
CA SER A 58 -19.66 14.88 3.73
C SER A 58 -19.32 15.57 5.06
N ASN A 59 -20.27 15.59 6.00
CA ASN A 59 -20.06 16.08 7.37
C ASN A 59 -20.32 14.97 8.41
N PRO A 60 -19.83 15.10 9.65
CA PRO A 60 -19.99 14.08 10.69
C PRO A 60 -21.44 13.73 11.07
N ILE A 61 -22.38 14.64 10.83
CA ILE A 61 -23.82 14.45 11.14
C ILE A 61 -24.55 13.80 9.95
N GLY A 62 -23.91 13.70 8.78
CA GLY A 62 -24.49 13.07 7.58
C GLY A 62 -25.67 13.83 6.97
N THR A 63 -25.91 15.08 7.38
CA THR A 63 -27.02 15.91 6.90
C THR A 63 -26.63 16.70 5.65
N LYS A 64 -27.59 17.38 5.00
CA LYS A 64 -27.30 18.19 3.81
C LYS A 64 -26.37 19.36 4.14
N ASN A 65 -25.21 19.41 3.47
CA ASN A 65 -24.11 20.36 3.72
C ASN A 65 -24.38 21.82 3.33
N ASN A 66 -25.47 22.14 2.63
CA ASN A 66 -25.63 23.45 2.00
C ASN A 66 -26.14 24.56 2.95
N ILE A 67 -26.43 24.24 4.21
CA ILE A 67 -27.03 25.20 5.15
C ILE A 67 -25.96 26.08 5.81
N ASP A 68 -24.74 25.56 6.00
CA ASP A 68 -23.67 26.25 6.73
C ASP A 68 -22.30 25.94 6.12
N LYS A 69 -22.07 26.43 4.90
CA LYS A 69 -20.78 26.30 4.22
C LYS A 69 -19.87 27.46 4.60
N ILE A 70 -18.64 27.13 4.98
CA ILE A 70 -17.53 28.08 5.13
C ILE A 70 -16.55 27.94 3.96
N PRO A 71 -15.85 29.02 3.56
CA PRO A 71 -14.83 28.93 2.53
C PRO A 71 -13.65 28.05 2.98
N PHE A 72 -12.96 27.42 2.03
CA PHE A 72 -11.80 26.57 2.33
C PHE A 72 -10.66 27.37 2.99
N HIS A 73 -10.36 28.55 2.46
CA HIS A 73 -9.41 29.49 3.04
C HIS A 73 -10.16 30.58 3.84
N PRO A 74 -9.73 30.93 5.07
CA PRO A 74 -8.54 30.46 5.78
C PRO A 74 -8.74 29.19 6.62
N TYR A 75 -9.98 28.74 6.78
CA TYR A 75 -10.37 27.76 7.80
C TYR A 75 -9.70 26.39 7.63
N PHE A 76 -9.93 25.72 6.51
CA PHE A 76 -9.33 24.41 6.25
C PHE A 76 -7.85 24.51 5.88
N THR A 77 -7.42 25.60 5.22
CA THR A 77 -5.97 25.80 4.97
C THR A 77 -5.14 25.84 6.25
N THR A 78 -5.60 26.54 7.30
CA THR A 78 -4.86 26.63 8.57
C THR A 78 -4.90 25.31 9.33
N LYS A 79 -6.06 24.63 9.32
CA LYS A 79 -6.23 23.29 9.89
C LYS A 79 -5.31 22.25 9.22
N ASP A 80 -5.21 22.28 7.90
CA ASP A 80 -4.40 21.34 7.13
C ASP A 80 -2.91 21.57 7.35
N ILE A 81 -2.47 22.84 7.45
CA ILE A 81 -1.08 23.18 7.82
C ILE A 81 -0.74 22.63 9.21
N LEU A 82 -1.63 22.79 10.19
CA LEU A 82 -1.43 22.22 11.52
C LEU A 82 -1.31 20.68 11.45
N GLY A 83 -2.20 20.03 10.69
CA GLY A 83 -2.15 18.58 10.46
C GLY A 83 -0.83 18.15 9.82
N MET A 84 -0.37 18.84 8.79
CA MET A 84 0.93 18.56 8.14
C MET A 84 2.09 18.70 9.12
N ILE A 85 2.13 19.78 9.92
CA ILE A 85 3.17 19.97 10.94
C ILE A 85 3.18 18.79 11.91
N LEU A 86 2.02 18.36 12.43
CA LEU A 86 1.93 17.22 13.34
C LEU A 86 2.40 15.90 12.70
N THR A 87 2.03 15.65 11.44
CA THR A 87 2.48 14.43 10.74
C THR A 87 3.99 14.43 10.50
N LEU A 88 4.58 15.57 10.12
CA LEU A 88 6.00 15.70 9.86
C LEU A 88 6.83 15.65 11.16
N THR A 89 6.33 16.18 12.27
CA THR A 89 7.00 16.03 13.56
C THR A 89 7.02 14.57 14.01
N ILE A 90 5.91 13.83 13.88
CA ILE A 90 5.88 12.40 14.20
C ILE A 90 6.82 11.62 13.28
N LEU A 91 6.78 11.86 11.97
CA LEU A 91 7.65 11.20 11.00
C LEU A 91 9.14 11.46 11.31
N SER A 92 9.50 12.71 11.57
CA SER A 92 10.89 13.08 11.91
C SER A 92 11.34 12.48 13.24
N MET A 93 10.46 12.36 14.24
CA MET A 93 10.79 11.65 15.48
C MET A 93 11.08 10.17 15.21
N VAL A 94 10.25 9.49 14.42
CA VAL A 94 10.45 8.07 14.07
C VAL A 94 11.78 7.88 13.34
N ILE A 95 12.07 8.69 12.32
CA ILE A 95 13.31 8.58 11.54
C ILE A 95 14.55 8.83 12.40
N ASN A 96 14.53 9.84 13.28
CA ASN A 96 15.72 10.24 14.04
C ASN A 96 15.94 9.43 15.33
N LEU A 97 14.87 8.97 15.99
CA LEU A 97 14.97 8.26 17.27
C LEU A 97 14.95 6.74 17.09
N THR A 98 14.11 6.22 16.19
CA THR A 98 13.87 4.78 16.03
C THR A 98 13.62 4.40 14.57
N PRO A 99 14.58 4.62 13.65
CA PRO A 99 14.38 4.47 12.20
C PRO A 99 13.96 3.06 11.78
N TYR A 100 14.32 2.05 12.58
CA TYR A 100 14.08 0.63 12.28
C TYR A 100 12.92 0.03 13.08
N MET A 101 12.13 0.84 13.78
CA MET A 101 11.01 0.37 14.61
C MET A 101 10.01 -0.47 13.82
N THR A 102 9.79 -0.14 12.55
CA THR A 102 8.81 -0.78 11.67
C THR A 102 9.43 -1.70 10.61
N SER A 103 10.75 -1.92 10.65
CA SER A 103 11.48 -2.78 9.72
C SER A 103 11.77 -4.16 10.32
N ASP A 104 11.73 -5.19 9.49
CA ASP A 104 12.13 -6.54 9.90
C ASP A 104 13.67 -6.71 9.85
N PRO A 105 14.32 -7.18 10.92
CA PRO A 105 15.77 -7.40 10.94
C PRO A 105 16.29 -8.33 9.82
N ASP A 106 15.48 -9.27 9.34
CA ASP A 106 15.90 -10.21 8.29
C ASP A 106 16.23 -9.48 6.98
N ASN A 107 15.65 -8.29 6.76
CA ASN A 107 15.87 -7.49 5.54
C ASN A 107 17.23 -6.75 5.52
N PHE A 108 18.04 -6.84 6.59
CA PHE A 108 19.43 -6.41 6.60
C PHE A 108 20.39 -7.49 6.07
N THR A 109 19.91 -8.72 5.87
CA THR A 109 20.69 -9.79 5.25
C THR A 109 20.42 -9.85 3.75
N PRO A 110 21.44 -9.96 2.89
CA PRO A 110 21.22 -10.13 1.45
C PRO A 110 20.40 -11.39 1.17
N ALA A 111 19.47 -11.28 0.21
CA ALA A 111 18.59 -12.38 -0.16
C ALA A 111 19.37 -13.62 -0.59
N ASN A 112 19.01 -14.78 -0.03
CA ASN A 112 19.58 -16.08 -0.39
C ASN A 112 18.46 -17.03 -0.87
N PRO A 113 18.42 -17.40 -2.16
CA PRO A 113 17.37 -18.28 -2.70
C PRO A 113 17.32 -19.67 -2.05
N MET A 114 18.40 -20.10 -1.39
CA MET A 114 18.51 -21.43 -0.76
C MET A 114 18.08 -21.44 0.71
N VAL A 115 17.79 -20.28 1.30
CA VAL A 115 17.48 -20.16 2.73
C VAL A 115 16.22 -19.34 2.92
N THR A 116 15.21 -19.95 3.55
CA THR A 116 13.99 -19.25 3.98
C THR A 116 14.11 -18.86 5.45
N PRO A 117 13.86 -17.59 5.83
CA PRO A 117 13.78 -17.21 7.23
C PRO A 117 12.69 -17.98 7.97
N VAL A 118 12.88 -18.19 9.28
CA VAL A 118 12.00 -19.03 10.11
C VAL A 118 10.58 -18.46 10.20
N HIS A 119 10.46 -17.14 10.29
CA HIS A 119 9.18 -16.43 10.44
C HIS A 119 8.96 -15.41 9.34
N ILE A 120 8.93 -15.86 8.07
CA ILE A 120 8.65 -14.97 6.93
C ILE A 120 7.26 -14.33 7.04
N GLN A 121 7.24 -13.00 6.97
CA GLN A 121 6.05 -12.16 7.07
C GLN A 121 6.19 -10.92 6.16
N PRO A 122 5.09 -10.32 5.71
CA PRO A 122 5.14 -9.02 5.05
C PRO A 122 5.30 -7.89 6.07
N GLU A 123 5.48 -6.67 5.59
CA GLU A 123 5.48 -5.48 6.43
C GLU A 123 4.16 -5.30 7.20
N TRP A 124 4.24 -4.58 8.32
CA TRP A 124 3.16 -4.48 9.31
C TRP A 124 1.80 -4.07 8.73
N TYR A 125 1.77 -3.21 7.71
CA TYR A 125 0.55 -2.72 7.07
C TYR A 125 -0.18 -3.78 6.22
N PHE A 126 0.44 -4.95 5.97
CA PHE A 126 -0.19 -6.10 5.31
C PHE A 126 -0.51 -7.26 6.25
N LEU A 127 -0.15 -7.20 7.54
CA LEU A 127 -0.32 -8.33 8.46
C LEU A 127 -1.79 -8.76 8.63
N PHE A 128 -2.74 -7.83 8.61
CA PHE A 128 -4.16 -8.17 8.71
C PHE A 128 -4.62 -9.02 7.51
N ALA A 129 -4.19 -8.65 6.31
CA ALA A 129 -4.55 -9.33 5.07
C ALA A 129 -3.83 -10.69 4.98
N TYR A 130 -2.57 -10.75 5.41
CA TYR A 130 -1.81 -11.99 5.53
C TYR A 130 -2.45 -12.98 6.53
N ALA A 131 -3.00 -12.47 7.65
CA ALA A 131 -3.75 -13.30 8.60
C ALA A 131 -5.03 -13.87 7.98
N ILE A 132 -5.79 -13.08 7.22
CA ILE A 132 -6.97 -13.55 6.47
C ILE A 132 -6.58 -14.66 5.49
N LEU A 133 -5.54 -14.44 4.67
CA LEU A 133 -5.03 -15.42 3.72
C LEU A 133 -4.69 -16.77 4.38
N ARG A 134 -4.03 -16.75 5.55
CA ARG A 134 -3.60 -17.96 6.27
C ARG A 134 -4.70 -18.64 7.07
N SER A 135 -5.82 -17.97 7.33
CA SER A 135 -6.95 -18.52 8.09
C SER A 135 -7.75 -19.57 7.32
N ILE A 136 -7.67 -19.55 5.99
CA ILE A 136 -8.43 -20.45 5.11
C ILE A 136 -7.52 -21.60 4.65
N PRO A 137 -7.81 -22.87 4.99
CA PRO A 137 -6.98 -24.04 4.64
C PRO A 137 -7.19 -24.49 3.17
N ASN A 138 -7.31 -23.53 2.25
CA ASN A 138 -7.40 -23.75 0.82
C ASN A 138 -6.65 -22.61 0.11
N LYS A 139 -5.70 -22.95 -0.76
CA LYS A 139 -4.86 -21.94 -1.45
C LYS A 139 -5.68 -20.97 -2.30
N LEU A 140 -6.65 -21.46 -3.08
CA LEU A 140 -7.49 -20.62 -3.91
C LEU A 140 -8.46 -19.79 -3.06
N GLY A 141 -9.10 -20.41 -2.07
CA GLY A 141 -10.01 -19.74 -1.13
C GLY A 141 -9.33 -18.62 -0.35
N GLY A 142 -8.12 -18.86 0.16
CA GLY A 142 -7.32 -17.84 0.82
C GLY A 142 -6.93 -16.68 -0.11
N VAL A 143 -6.59 -16.97 -1.36
CA VAL A 143 -6.25 -15.93 -2.36
C VAL A 143 -7.47 -15.10 -2.77
N ILE A 144 -8.68 -15.67 -2.76
CA ILE A 144 -9.92 -14.93 -3.06
C ILE A 144 -10.37 -14.07 -1.86
N ALA A 145 -10.11 -14.53 -0.64
CA ALA A 145 -10.44 -13.80 0.58
C ALA A 145 -9.49 -12.64 0.87
N LEU A 146 -8.25 -12.74 0.38
CA LEU A 146 -7.26 -11.66 0.38
C LEU A 146 -7.67 -10.54 -0.59
#